data_AF-A0AAN6JLV0-F1
#
_entry.id   AF-A0AAN6JLV0-F1
#
_cell.length_a   1.000
_cell.length_b   1.000
_cell.length_c   1.000
_cell.angle_alpha   90.00
_cell.angle_beta   90.00
_cell.angle_gamma   90.00
#
_symmetry.space_group_name_H-M   'P 1'
#
loop_
_entity.id
_entity.type
_entity.pdbx_description
1 polymer ?
#
loop_
_entity_poly.entity_id
_entity_poly.type
_entity_poly.pdbx_seq_one_letter_code
_entity_poly.pdbx_strand_id
1 'polypeptide(L)'
;MSSLAKGEAVWDGAKSEWFRLKAFVVGASADQPGSSKINKMTGVQGYRGCRFCMIRACYKEQPSGSSRKSTPYFPLRTPRPLRAAAVNQLRPHRYHPYRLPLRTHDMYCDHVSTLAHLDLRGTATARRLKSTELGIQSLTPLAFSPAFVHPWFFPLDAFHLFSYNTFEAIWDVLDERVSAEDPDVFTSSEKRNFGRLVETASVDLPGDFGKVPRDPHKKANSQYRMVEWISVFHYYLGPYLHSLGSDRDFLTMLLYLLDGIATTMQEPGLRQTDVGTVRQSMAHFCHAWERLYIGDDASLLSRARMSLHLLLHVAESTIQVGNMRSSSQGACERLIGSVKSDLRSRKARYANLVRRTL
;
A
#
# COMPACT_ATOMS: atom_id res chain seq x y z
N MET A 1 22.12 18.93 -1.46
CA MET A 1 21.30 18.62 -2.65
C MET A 1 21.05 19.84 -3.55
N SER A 2 21.07 21.09 -3.07
CA SER A 2 20.84 22.26 -3.95
C SER A 2 21.99 22.57 -4.93
N SER A 3 23.22 22.10 -4.71
CA SER A 3 24.34 22.35 -5.63
C SER A 3 24.31 21.42 -6.85
N LEU A 4 24.09 20.10 -6.65
CA LEU A 4 23.97 19.13 -7.75
C LEU A 4 22.77 19.40 -8.68
N ALA A 5 21.67 19.97 -8.19
CA ALA A 5 20.56 20.38 -9.08
C ALA A 5 20.95 21.55 -9.99
N LYS A 6 21.83 22.44 -9.52
CA LYS A 6 22.42 23.52 -10.33
C LYS A 6 23.50 22.98 -11.28
N GLY A 7 24.07 21.83 -10.98
CA GLY A 7 24.99 21.07 -11.82
C GLY A 7 26.44 21.38 -11.49
N GLU A 8 27.22 20.34 -11.28
CA GLU A 8 28.63 20.39 -10.89
C GLU A 8 29.52 19.83 -12.00
N ALA A 9 30.73 20.36 -12.14
CA ALA A 9 31.72 19.80 -13.06
C ALA A 9 32.25 18.47 -12.49
N VAL A 10 32.10 17.39 -13.24
CA VAL A 10 32.57 16.04 -12.89
C VAL A 10 33.40 15.50 -14.04
N TRP A 11 34.47 14.80 -13.72
CA TRP A 11 35.33 14.13 -14.69
C TRP A 11 34.73 12.78 -15.08
N ASP A 12 34.51 12.56 -16.37
CA ASP A 12 34.18 11.24 -16.93
C ASP A 12 35.49 10.49 -17.22
N GLY A 13 35.83 9.51 -16.38
CA GLY A 13 37.05 8.71 -16.53
C GLY A 13 37.07 7.81 -17.77
N ALA A 14 35.91 7.43 -18.32
CA ALA A 14 35.85 6.59 -19.51
C ALA A 14 36.08 7.41 -20.79
N LYS A 15 35.62 8.65 -20.81
CA LYS A 15 35.75 9.56 -21.96
C LYS A 15 36.91 10.55 -21.86
N SER A 16 37.54 10.64 -20.68
CA SER A 16 38.58 11.62 -20.38
C SER A 16 38.14 13.06 -20.68
N GLU A 17 36.92 13.42 -20.27
CA GLU A 17 36.36 14.76 -20.46
C GLU A 17 35.62 15.27 -19.20
N TRP A 18 35.52 16.60 -19.07
CA TRP A 18 34.66 17.22 -18.06
C TRP A 18 33.23 17.32 -18.58
N PHE A 19 32.28 16.88 -17.77
CA PHE A 19 30.85 17.09 -18.04
C PHE A 19 30.16 17.71 -16.83
N ARG A 20 29.00 18.33 -17.07
CA ARG A 20 28.18 18.91 -16.00
C ARG A 20 27.16 17.90 -15.50
N LEU A 21 27.41 17.31 -14.34
CA LEU A 21 26.48 16.39 -13.70
C LEU A 21 25.36 17.18 -13.01
N LYS A 22 24.12 16.93 -13.42
CA LYS A 22 22.91 17.39 -12.72
C LYS A 22 22.18 16.20 -12.12
N ALA A 23 21.80 16.31 -10.86
CA ALA A 23 21.01 15.29 -10.16
C ALA A 23 19.76 15.90 -9.51
N PHE A 24 18.64 15.19 -9.64
CA PHE A 24 17.35 15.59 -9.08
C PHE A 24 16.77 14.45 -8.24
N VAL A 25 16.00 14.81 -7.21
CA VAL A 25 15.19 13.83 -6.48
C VAL A 25 13.96 13.54 -7.34
N VAL A 26 13.83 12.31 -7.86
CA VAL A 26 12.74 11.94 -8.79
C VAL A 26 11.58 11.19 -8.11
N GLY A 27 11.73 10.86 -6.83
CA GLY A 27 10.69 10.23 -6.03
C GLY A 27 11.13 10.00 -4.59
N ALA A 28 10.17 9.76 -3.71
CA ALA A 28 10.41 9.48 -2.30
C ALA A 28 9.49 8.36 -1.80
N SER A 29 10.10 7.22 -1.46
CA SER A 29 9.42 6.10 -0.82
C SER A 29 9.57 6.21 0.70
N ALA A 30 8.51 5.87 1.43
CA ALA A 30 8.53 5.74 2.88
C ALA A 30 7.49 4.70 3.30
N ASP A 31 7.68 4.13 4.48
CA ASP A 31 6.65 3.32 5.14
C ASP A 31 5.34 4.12 5.31
N GLN A 32 4.23 3.47 5.62
CA GLN A 32 2.93 4.14 5.64
C GLN A 32 2.87 5.38 6.58
N PRO A 33 3.45 5.35 7.81
CA PRO A 33 3.56 6.53 8.66
C PRO A 33 4.48 7.63 8.08
N GLY A 34 5.64 7.27 7.55
CA GLY A 34 6.60 8.19 6.95
C GLY A 34 6.04 8.83 5.68
N SER A 35 5.35 8.05 4.85
CA SER A 35 4.73 8.51 3.61
C SER A 35 3.75 9.63 3.87
N SER A 36 2.87 9.49 4.86
CA SER A 36 1.90 10.52 5.26
C SER A 36 2.58 11.82 5.70
N LYS A 37 3.72 11.73 6.41
CA LYS A 37 4.48 12.90 6.87
C LYS A 37 5.16 13.66 5.72
N ILE A 38 5.72 12.93 4.75
CA ILE A 38 6.45 13.53 3.63
C ILE A 38 5.52 14.00 2.51
N ASN A 39 4.43 13.28 2.22
CA ASN A 39 3.51 13.66 1.14
C ASN A 39 2.49 14.72 1.57
N LYS A 40 2.30 14.93 2.88
CA LYS A 40 1.36 15.91 3.45
C LYS A 40 -0.09 15.69 2.99
N MET A 41 -0.47 14.44 2.73
CA MET A 41 -1.86 14.04 2.54
C MET A 41 -2.52 13.79 3.89
N THR A 42 -3.85 13.94 3.96
CA THR A 42 -4.60 13.63 5.19
C THR A 42 -4.69 12.13 5.49
N GLY A 43 -4.48 11.29 4.47
CA GLY A 43 -4.68 9.85 4.57
C GLY A 43 -6.07 9.49 5.10
N VAL A 44 -6.13 8.52 6.02
CA VAL A 44 -7.36 8.04 6.69
C VAL A 44 -8.01 9.06 7.65
N GLN A 45 -7.69 10.34 7.54
CA GLN A 45 -8.33 11.40 8.33
C GLN A 45 -9.17 12.37 7.50
N GLY A 46 -9.07 12.32 6.17
CA GLY A 46 -9.76 13.22 5.24
C GLY A 46 -10.86 12.54 4.43
N TYR A 47 -11.78 13.36 3.91
CA TYR A 47 -12.81 12.92 2.99
C TYR A 47 -12.25 12.40 1.68
N ARG A 48 -11.12 12.93 1.20
CA ARG A 48 -10.45 12.48 -0.03
C ARG A 48 -9.06 11.95 0.27
N GLY A 49 -9.00 10.99 1.18
CA GLY A 49 -7.77 10.51 1.80
C GLY A 49 -6.80 9.78 0.87
N CYS A 50 -7.27 9.25 -0.26
CA CYS A 50 -6.41 8.58 -1.23
C CYS A 50 -5.51 9.62 -1.92
N ARG A 51 -4.21 9.32 -2.01
CA ARG A 51 -3.27 10.21 -2.70
C ARG A 51 -3.43 10.18 -4.21
N PHE A 52 -3.86 9.05 -4.77
CA PHE A 52 -3.93 8.82 -6.22
C PHE A 52 -5.25 9.25 -6.85
N CYS A 53 -6.34 9.31 -6.09
CA CYS A 53 -7.65 9.67 -6.62
C CYS A 53 -8.49 10.46 -5.63
N MET A 54 -9.60 10.99 -6.15
CA MET A 54 -10.52 11.90 -5.48
C MET A 54 -11.78 11.20 -4.99
N ILE A 55 -11.75 9.86 -4.88
CA ILE A 55 -12.87 9.16 -4.25
C ILE A 55 -13.07 9.74 -2.85
N ARG A 56 -14.33 9.96 -2.51
CA ARG A 56 -14.68 10.32 -1.14
C ARG A 56 -14.50 9.10 -0.24
N ALA A 57 -14.39 9.31 1.06
CA ALA A 57 -14.49 8.26 2.07
C ALA A 57 -15.95 7.86 2.27
N CYS A 58 -16.18 6.69 2.86
CA CYS A 58 -17.45 6.24 3.39
C CYS A 58 -17.32 6.14 4.90
N TYR A 59 -18.33 6.62 5.61
CA TYR A 59 -18.37 6.63 7.07
C TYR A 59 -19.52 5.75 7.56
N LYS A 60 -19.28 5.04 8.65
CA LYS A 60 -20.36 4.50 9.46
C LYS A 60 -21.14 5.65 10.10
N GLU A 61 -22.44 5.50 10.21
CA GLU A 61 -23.27 6.41 10.99
C GLU A 61 -22.82 6.33 12.46
N GLN A 62 -22.67 7.49 13.09
CA GLN A 62 -22.30 7.56 14.50
C GLN A 62 -23.58 7.64 15.33
N PRO A 63 -23.68 6.90 16.44
CA PRO A 63 -24.75 7.12 17.41
C PRO A 63 -24.81 8.59 17.83
N SER A 64 -26.02 9.12 17.98
CA SER A 64 -26.23 10.48 18.49
C SER A 64 -25.49 10.68 19.83
N GLY A 65 -24.64 11.70 19.92
CA GLY A 65 -23.85 12.00 21.13
C GLY A 65 -22.44 11.39 21.17
N SER A 66 -22.03 10.62 20.16
CA SER A 66 -20.64 10.13 20.06
C SER A 66 -19.66 11.28 19.81
N SER A 67 -18.69 11.44 20.71
CA SER A 67 -17.54 12.35 20.52
C SER A 67 -16.44 11.74 19.63
N ARG A 68 -16.56 10.46 19.25
CA ARG A 68 -15.55 9.74 18.48
C ARG A 68 -15.62 10.14 17.01
N LYS A 69 -14.49 10.59 16.46
CA LYS A 69 -14.35 10.89 15.04
C LYS A 69 -14.63 9.61 14.23
N SER A 70 -15.59 9.66 13.30
CA SER A 70 -15.93 8.51 12.44
C SER A 70 -14.73 8.12 11.57
N THR A 71 -14.41 6.83 11.55
CA THR A 71 -13.30 6.29 10.75
C THR A 71 -13.70 6.22 9.27
N PRO A 72 -12.91 6.79 8.35
CA PRO A 72 -13.17 6.69 6.92
C PRO A 72 -12.72 5.35 6.34
N TYR A 73 -13.52 4.82 5.44
CA TYR A 73 -13.24 3.64 4.62
C TYR A 73 -13.42 3.96 3.13
N PHE A 74 -12.86 3.14 2.25
CA PHE A 74 -12.71 3.47 0.84
C PHE A 74 -13.24 2.36 -0.08
N PRO A 75 -14.49 1.89 0.09
CA PRO A 75 -15.05 0.87 -0.80
C PRO A 75 -15.30 1.45 -2.20
N LEU A 76 -15.50 0.61 -3.19
CA LEU A 76 -16.05 0.97 -4.49
C LEU A 76 -17.56 1.18 -4.38
N ARG A 77 -18.27 0.35 -3.60
CA ARG A 77 -19.71 0.47 -3.37
C ARG A 77 -20.03 1.12 -2.01
N THR A 78 -20.98 2.04 -2.00
CA THR A 78 -21.57 2.55 -0.75
C THR A 78 -22.67 1.59 -0.29
N PRO A 79 -22.57 0.95 0.90
CA PRO A 79 -23.61 0.09 1.45
C PRO A 79 -24.96 0.82 1.49
N ARG A 80 -26.06 0.17 1.10
CA ARG A 80 -27.39 0.79 1.04
C ARG A 80 -27.79 1.53 2.32
N PRO A 81 -27.61 0.96 3.53
CA PRO A 81 -27.97 1.64 4.78
C PRO A 81 -27.23 2.97 4.99
N LEU A 82 -26.04 3.13 4.39
CA LEU A 82 -25.18 4.30 4.59
C LEU A 82 -25.37 5.40 3.54
N ARG A 83 -26.20 5.18 2.49
CA ARG A 83 -26.36 6.13 1.38
C ARG A 83 -27.11 7.40 1.78
N ALA A 84 -28.11 7.26 2.64
CA ALA A 84 -28.93 8.38 3.10
C ALA A 84 -28.24 9.20 4.23
N ALA A 85 -27.19 8.65 4.85
CA ALA A 85 -26.48 9.34 5.93
C ALA A 85 -25.86 10.65 5.42
N ALA A 86 -26.12 11.76 6.11
CA ALA A 86 -25.64 13.10 5.72
C ALA A 86 -24.12 13.15 5.47
N VAL A 87 -23.35 12.40 6.27
CA VAL A 87 -21.88 12.30 6.13
C VAL A 87 -21.42 11.67 4.81
N ASN A 88 -22.28 10.88 4.16
CA ASN A 88 -22.04 10.20 2.89
C ASN A 88 -22.82 10.80 1.72
N GLN A 89 -23.62 11.85 1.91
CA GLN A 89 -24.53 12.38 0.89
C GLN A 89 -23.83 12.80 -0.41
N LEU A 90 -22.59 13.30 -0.31
CA LEU A 90 -21.78 13.71 -1.47
C LEU A 90 -21.02 12.56 -2.12
N ARG A 91 -21.15 11.33 -1.60
CA ARG A 91 -20.49 10.13 -2.12
C ARG A 91 -21.44 9.44 -3.12
N PRO A 92 -20.97 9.09 -4.33
CA PRO A 92 -21.77 8.30 -5.26
C PRO A 92 -22.08 6.91 -4.69
N HIS A 93 -23.14 6.28 -5.20
CA HIS A 93 -23.51 4.93 -4.79
C HIS A 93 -22.45 3.87 -5.16
N ARG A 94 -21.72 4.10 -6.26
CA ARG A 94 -20.68 3.21 -6.78
C ARG A 94 -19.62 4.01 -7.52
N TYR A 95 -18.35 3.65 -7.32
CA TYR A 95 -17.24 4.00 -8.18
C TYR A 95 -16.94 2.83 -9.13
N HIS A 96 -16.57 3.15 -10.37
CA HIS A 96 -16.12 2.15 -11.33
C HIS A 96 -14.61 1.95 -11.16
N PRO A 97 -14.11 0.72 -10.93
CA PRO A 97 -12.70 0.50 -10.61
C PRO A 97 -11.75 0.92 -11.74
N TYR A 98 -12.20 0.85 -13.00
CA TYR A 98 -11.41 1.27 -14.17
C TYR A 98 -11.58 2.74 -14.56
N ARG A 99 -12.40 3.51 -13.82
CA ARG A 99 -12.69 4.92 -14.11
C ARG A 99 -12.73 5.73 -12.81
N LEU A 100 -11.73 5.51 -11.96
CA LEU A 100 -11.58 6.29 -10.73
C LEU A 100 -11.27 7.75 -11.06
N PRO A 101 -11.77 8.71 -10.27
CA PRO A 101 -11.47 10.13 -10.46
C PRO A 101 -10.03 10.41 -10.02
N LEU A 102 -9.04 10.11 -10.87
CA LEU A 102 -7.63 10.27 -10.53
C LEU A 102 -7.28 11.71 -10.17
N ARG A 103 -6.35 11.88 -9.23
CA ARG A 103 -5.85 13.19 -8.83
C ARG A 103 -4.71 13.57 -9.76
N THR A 104 -4.81 14.72 -10.40
CA THR A 104 -3.73 15.27 -11.24
C THR A 104 -2.80 16.17 -10.43
N HIS A 105 -1.66 16.53 -11.04
CA HIS A 105 -0.75 17.51 -10.46
C HIS A 105 -1.41 18.89 -10.34
N ASP A 106 -2.11 19.34 -11.38
CA ASP A 106 -2.81 20.64 -11.37
C ASP A 106 -3.85 20.71 -10.26
N MET A 107 -4.65 19.66 -10.07
CA MET A 107 -5.59 19.57 -8.95
C MET A 107 -4.86 19.66 -7.60
N TYR A 108 -3.70 19.05 -7.47
CA TYR A 108 -2.89 19.17 -6.25
C TYR A 108 -2.43 20.61 -6.03
N CYS A 109 -1.95 21.29 -7.07
CA CYS A 109 -1.52 22.69 -7.03
C CYS A 109 -2.69 23.62 -6.65
N ASP A 110 -3.86 23.47 -7.27
CA ASP A 110 -5.06 24.24 -6.95
C ASP A 110 -5.50 24.07 -5.49
N HIS A 111 -5.47 22.82 -5.01
CA HIS A 111 -5.79 22.54 -3.61
C HIS A 111 -4.79 23.18 -2.65
N VAL A 112 -3.48 23.11 -2.95
CA VAL A 112 -2.45 23.74 -2.12
C VAL A 112 -2.63 25.26 -2.12
N SER A 113 -2.88 25.88 -3.27
CA SER A 113 -3.14 27.32 -3.39
C SER A 113 -4.38 27.73 -2.60
N THR A 114 -5.46 26.94 -2.66
CA THR A 114 -6.67 27.14 -1.86
C THR A 114 -6.35 27.14 -0.36
N LEU A 115 -5.52 26.18 0.08
CA LEU A 115 -5.11 26.09 1.48
C LEU A 115 -4.20 27.26 1.89
N ALA A 116 -3.28 27.68 1.03
CA ALA A 116 -2.42 28.83 1.27
C ALA A 116 -3.22 30.14 1.39
N HIS A 117 -4.26 30.33 0.57
CA HIS A 117 -5.17 31.48 0.71
C HIS A 117 -5.91 31.47 2.05
N LEU A 118 -6.35 30.29 2.52
CA LEU A 118 -6.98 30.15 3.83
C LEU A 118 -5.99 30.34 4.98
N ASP A 119 -4.72 29.99 4.81
CA ASP A 119 -3.66 30.26 5.79
C ASP A 119 -3.41 31.78 5.95
N LEU A 120 -3.61 32.57 4.88
CA LEU A 120 -3.43 34.03 4.90
C LEU A 120 -4.68 34.82 5.32
N ARG A 121 -5.87 34.36 4.92
CA ARG A 121 -7.12 35.16 5.01
C ARG A 121 -8.27 34.43 5.71
N GLY A 122 -8.10 33.17 6.07
CA GLY A 122 -9.12 32.34 6.70
C GLY A 122 -8.92 32.14 8.20
N THR A 123 -9.81 31.37 8.81
CA THR A 123 -9.64 30.89 10.19
C THR A 123 -8.97 29.51 10.20
N ALA A 124 -8.29 29.17 11.30
CA ALA A 124 -7.72 27.83 11.49
C ALA A 124 -8.78 26.72 11.33
N THR A 125 -10.01 26.98 11.75
CA THR A 125 -11.14 26.06 11.58
C THR A 125 -11.51 25.86 10.11
N ALA A 126 -11.68 26.96 9.35
CA ALA A 126 -11.99 26.89 7.92
C ALA A 126 -10.87 26.15 7.15
N ARG A 127 -9.62 26.43 7.50
CA ARG A 127 -8.45 25.76 6.94
C ARG A 127 -8.42 24.25 7.20
N ARG A 128 -8.72 23.84 8.44
CA ARG A 128 -8.78 22.42 8.83
C ARG A 128 -9.91 21.68 8.12
N LEU A 129 -11.08 22.29 8.02
CA LEU A 129 -12.23 21.73 7.30
C LEU A 129 -11.90 21.55 5.82
N LYS A 130 -11.32 22.57 5.19
CA LYS A 130 -10.94 22.50 3.77
C LYS A 130 -9.84 21.46 3.51
N SER A 131 -8.84 21.37 4.37
CA SER A 131 -7.81 20.31 4.32
C SER A 131 -8.41 18.91 4.36
N THR A 132 -9.32 18.69 5.32
CA THR A 132 -10.05 17.42 5.47
C THR A 132 -10.87 17.11 4.21
N GLU A 133 -11.50 18.12 3.63
CA GLU A 133 -12.31 18.00 2.42
C GLU A 133 -11.48 17.65 1.17
N LEU A 134 -10.36 18.35 0.95
CA LEU A 134 -9.48 18.19 -0.21
C LEU A 134 -8.53 16.99 -0.10
N GLY A 135 -8.30 16.50 1.12
CA GLY A 135 -7.41 15.40 1.41
C GLY A 135 -5.92 15.76 1.46
N ILE A 136 -5.60 17.06 1.51
CA ILE A 136 -4.22 17.60 1.57
C ILE A 136 -4.07 18.46 2.82
N GLN A 137 -2.98 18.27 3.55
CA GLN A 137 -2.63 19.06 4.72
C GLN A 137 -1.85 20.33 4.37
N SER A 138 -0.86 20.23 3.48
CA SER A 138 -0.01 21.34 3.05
C SER A 138 0.77 20.99 1.78
N LEU A 139 1.52 21.95 1.25
CA LEU A 139 2.60 21.66 0.30
C LEU A 139 3.61 20.70 0.94
N THR A 140 4.05 19.70 0.18
CA THR A 140 5.11 18.78 0.63
C THR A 140 6.46 19.49 0.66
N PRO A 141 7.33 19.21 1.66
CA PRO A 141 8.69 19.71 1.64
C PRO A 141 9.50 19.23 0.43
N LEU A 142 9.06 18.17 -0.28
CA LEU A 142 9.76 17.66 -1.46
C LEU A 142 9.39 18.37 -2.77
N ALA A 143 8.48 19.34 -2.70
CA ALA A 143 8.10 20.17 -3.85
C ALA A 143 9.23 21.09 -4.33
N PHE A 144 10.35 21.20 -3.60
CA PHE A 144 11.54 21.89 -4.10
C PHE A 144 12.16 21.17 -5.31
N SER A 145 11.90 19.87 -5.48
CA SER A 145 12.52 19.12 -6.57
C SER A 145 11.94 19.57 -7.91
N PRO A 146 12.77 19.90 -8.92
CA PRO A 146 12.30 20.19 -10.27
C PRO A 146 11.54 19.02 -10.93
N ALA A 147 11.73 17.80 -10.44
CA ALA A 147 11.04 16.61 -10.92
C ALA A 147 9.75 16.30 -10.12
N PHE A 148 9.31 17.19 -9.23
CA PHE A 148 8.15 16.94 -8.38
C PHE A 148 6.85 16.92 -9.18
N VAL A 149 6.21 15.74 -9.23
CA VAL A 149 4.88 15.55 -9.83
C VAL A 149 4.01 14.71 -8.90
N HIS A 150 2.96 15.33 -8.34
CA HIS A 150 1.98 14.64 -7.51
C HIS A 150 0.98 13.86 -8.40
N PRO A 151 0.53 12.64 -8.01
CA PRO A 151 0.89 11.87 -6.82
C PRO A 151 2.11 10.95 -7.00
N TRP A 152 2.62 10.80 -8.22
CA TRP A 152 3.55 9.74 -8.61
C TRP A 152 4.94 9.86 -7.98
N PHE A 153 5.30 11.06 -7.50
CA PHE A 153 6.51 11.28 -6.71
C PHE A 153 6.56 10.42 -5.43
N PHE A 154 5.42 9.90 -4.98
CA PHE A 154 5.30 9.02 -3.81
C PHE A 154 4.80 7.63 -4.25
N PRO A 155 5.72 6.75 -4.71
CA PRO A 155 5.35 5.43 -5.22
C PRO A 155 4.69 4.56 -4.15
N LEU A 156 3.90 3.58 -4.60
CA LEU A 156 3.35 2.55 -3.72
C LEU A 156 4.48 1.70 -3.14
N ASP A 157 4.36 1.38 -1.86
CA ASP A 157 5.24 0.42 -1.22
C ASP A 157 4.65 -0.99 -1.38
N ALA A 158 5.25 -1.78 -2.27
CA ALA A 158 4.81 -3.13 -2.59
C ALA A 158 4.71 -4.02 -1.34
N PHE A 159 5.66 -3.91 -0.41
CA PHE A 159 5.77 -4.84 0.71
C PHE A 159 4.72 -4.60 1.78
N HIS A 160 4.51 -3.33 2.14
CA HIS A 160 3.41 -2.99 3.05
C HIS A 160 2.06 -3.17 2.38
N LEU A 161 1.91 -2.81 1.10
CA LEU A 161 0.63 -2.94 0.39
C LEU A 161 0.18 -4.41 0.29
N PHE A 162 1.02 -5.28 -0.25
CA PHE A 162 0.64 -6.68 -0.48
C PHE A 162 0.70 -7.49 0.80
N SER A 163 1.80 -7.44 1.56
CA SER A 163 2.01 -8.36 2.67
C SER A 163 1.34 -7.89 3.97
N TYR A 164 1.80 -6.78 4.55
CA TYR A 164 1.30 -6.33 5.86
C TYR A 164 -0.14 -5.83 5.84
N ASN A 165 -0.66 -5.46 4.69
CA ASN A 165 -2.02 -4.95 4.60
C ASN A 165 -2.99 -5.95 3.96
N THR A 166 -2.66 -6.46 2.77
CA THR A 166 -3.63 -7.26 2.00
C THR A 166 -3.66 -8.72 2.45
N PHE A 167 -2.50 -9.38 2.54
CA PHE A 167 -2.42 -10.75 3.05
C PHE A 167 -2.87 -10.85 4.51
N GLU A 168 -2.49 -9.88 5.34
CA GLU A 168 -2.96 -9.82 6.73
C GLU A 168 -4.49 -9.64 6.81
N ALA A 169 -5.09 -8.80 5.95
CA ALA A 169 -6.55 -8.66 5.91
C ALA A 169 -7.25 -9.97 5.49
N ILE A 170 -6.70 -10.71 4.53
CA ILE A 170 -7.24 -12.03 4.14
C ILE A 170 -7.08 -13.02 5.31
N TRP A 171 -5.92 -13.03 5.96
CA TRP A 171 -5.68 -13.90 7.11
C TRP A 171 -6.63 -13.64 8.29
N ASP A 172 -7.01 -12.37 8.51
CA ASP A 172 -7.98 -11.97 9.52
C ASP A 172 -9.36 -12.59 9.24
N VAL A 173 -9.87 -12.47 8.00
CA VAL A 173 -11.23 -12.95 7.65
C VAL A 173 -11.32 -14.48 7.57
N LEU A 174 -10.19 -15.18 7.46
CA LEU A 174 -10.14 -16.65 7.57
C LEU A 174 -10.25 -17.14 9.03
N ASP A 175 -10.37 -16.25 10.03
CA ASP A 175 -10.55 -16.63 11.43
C ASP A 175 -12.03 -16.70 11.83
N GLU A 176 -12.50 -17.85 12.30
CA GLU A 176 -13.88 -17.97 12.83
C GLU A 176 -14.17 -17.02 13.99
N ARG A 177 -13.14 -16.60 14.72
CA ARG A 177 -13.27 -15.65 15.84
C ARG A 177 -13.52 -14.22 15.36
N VAL A 178 -13.23 -13.92 14.09
CA VAL A 178 -13.53 -12.62 13.48
C VAL A 178 -14.97 -12.60 12.97
N SER A 179 -15.39 -13.65 12.26
CA SER A 179 -16.77 -13.88 11.85
C SER A 179 -16.92 -15.35 11.43
N ALA A 180 -17.86 -16.06 12.04
CA ALA A 180 -18.21 -17.42 11.62
C ALA A 180 -19.11 -17.45 10.38
N GLU A 181 -19.67 -16.31 9.98
CA GLU A 181 -20.55 -16.17 8.82
C GLU A 181 -19.80 -15.82 7.53
N ASP A 182 -18.51 -15.51 7.64
CA ASP A 182 -17.68 -15.21 6.47
C ASP A 182 -17.48 -16.47 5.60
N PRO A 183 -17.31 -16.31 4.28
CA PRO A 183 -16.96 -17.42 3.41
C PRO A 183 -15.54 -17.93 3.68
N ASP A 184 -15.35 -19.24 3.56
CA ASP A 184 -14.07 -19.97 3.68
C ASP A 184 -13.32 -19.78 5.00
N VAL A 185 -14.08 -19.56 6.07
CA VAL A 185 -13.56 -19.42 7.42
C VAL A 185 -12.91 -20.73 7.89
N PHE A 186 -11.72 -20.62 8.49
CA PHE A 186 -11.09 -21.75 9.17
C PHE A 186 -11.58 -21.84 10.61
N THR A 187 -11.93 -23.06 11.00
CA THR A 187 -12.06 -23.41 12.41
C THR A 187 -10.72 -23.23 13.14
N SER A 188 -10.77 -23.07 14.46
CA SER A 188 -9.58 -22.96 15.30
C SER A 188 -8.63 -24.15 15.16
N SER A 189 -9.15 -25.35 14.85
CA SER A 189 -8.34 -26.54 14.57
C SER A 189 -7.70 -26.47 13.18
N GLU A 190 -8.44 -26.10 12.15
CA GLU A 190 -7.91 -25.94 10.78
C GLU A 190 -6.84 -24.86 10.71
N LYS A 191 -7.06 -23.68 11.32
CA LYS A 191 -6.07 -22.59 11.31
C LYS A 191 -4.78 -22.99 12.02
N ARG A 192 -4.88 -23.78 13.10
CA ARG A 192 -3.74 -24.36 13.82
C ARG A 192 -3.03 -25.44 13.01
N ASN A 193 -3.79 -26.31 12.33
CA ASN A 193 -3.25 -27.35 11.48
C ASN A 193 -2.49 -26.74 10.29
N PHE A 194 -3.03 -25.68 9.68
CA PHE A 194 -2.33 -24.91 8.66
C PHE A 194 -1.02 -24.32 9.19
N GLY A 195 -1.05 -23.71 10.38
CA GLY A 195 0.14 -23.16 11.01
C GLY A 195 1.26 -24.19 11.19
N ARG A 196 0.89 -25.39 11.66
CA ARG A 196 1.81 -26.53 11.79
C ARG A 196 2.28 -27.05 10.44
N LEU A 197 1.40 -27.12 9.43
CA LEU A 197 1.75 -27.55 8.09
C LEU A 197 2.83 -26.64 7.49
N VAL A 198 2.66 -25.31 7.61
CA VAL A 198 3.66 -24.33 7.14
C VAL A 198 4.98 -24.55 7.85
N GLU A 199 4.98 -24.67 9.18
CA GLU A 199 6.21 -24.89 9.96
C GLU A 199 6.93 -26.20 9.59
N THR A 200 6.19 -27.30 9.44
CA THR A 200 6.76 -28.60 9.08
C THR A 200 7.26 -28.63 7.63
N ALA A 201 6.48 -28.14 6.67
CA ALA A 201 6.85 -28.17 5.25
C ALA A 201 7.95 -27.14 4.91
N SER A 202 8.16 -26.14 5.76
CA SER A 202 9.14 -25.08 5.51
C SER A 202 10.59 -25.56 5.42
N VAL A 203 10.91 -26.74 5.98
CA VAL A 203 12.24 -27.36 5.88
C VAL A 203 12.58 -27.79 4.46
N ASP A 204 11.56 -28.07 3.65
CA ASP A 204 11.69 -28.52 2.27
C ASP A 204 11.68 -27.34 1.27
N LEU A 205 11.53 -26.11 1.76
CA LEU A 205 11.56 -24.91 0.90
C LEU A 205 13.00 -24.66 0.43
N PRO A 206 13.29 -24.76 -0.89
CA PRO A 206 14.63 -24.50 -1.36
C PRO A 206 15.01 -23.04 -1.10
N GLY A 207 16.27 -22.79 -0.73
CA GLY A 207 16.73 -21.45 -0.33
C GLY A 207 16.51 -20.37 -1.39
N ASP A 208 16.47 -20.75 -2.67
CA ASP A 208 16.17 -19.86 -3.79
C ASP A 208 14.75 -19.26 -3.74
N PHE A 209 13.81 -19.95 -3.09
CA PHE A 209 12.43 -19.48 -2.90
C PHE A 209 12.29 -18.59 -1.66
N GLY A 210 13.38 -18.34 -0.93
CA GLY A 210 13.46 -17.40 0.15
C GLY A 210 13.64 -18.05 1.52
N LYS A 211 13.19 -17.35 2.56
CA LYS A 211 13.37 -17.79 3.94
C LYS A 211 12.19 -18.66 4.38
N VAL A 212 12.52 -19.77 5.03
CA VAL A 212 11.63 -20.65 5.80
C VAL A 212 10.63 -19.82 6.64
N PRO A 213 9.31 -19.86 6.33
CA PRO A 213 8.30 -19.15 7.11
C PRO A 213 8.04 -19.85 8.44
N ARG A 214 7.82 -19.07 9.50
CA ARG A 214 7.36 -19.59 10.80
C ARG A 214 5.86 -19.87 10.76
N ASP A 215 5.37 -20.63 11.74
CA ASP A 215 3.94 -20.88 11.96
C ASP A 215 3.11 -19.57 12.00
N PRO A 216 2.26 -19.29 10.98
CA PRO A 216 1.44 -18.07 10.95
C PRO A 216 0.38 -18.03 12.05
N HIS A 217 -0.18 -19.16 12.48
CA HIS A 217 -1.14 -19.20 13.58
C HIS A 217 -0.51 -18.75 14.91
N LYS A 218 0.76 -19.08 15.17
CA LYS A 218 1.48 -18.63 16.38
C LYS A 218 2.06 -17.22 16.23
N LYS A 219 2.46 -16.81 15.03
CA LYS A 219 3.34 -15.64 14.83
C LYS A 219 2.72 -14.45 14.08
N ALA A 220 1.56 -14.59 13.44
CA ALA A 220 0.90 -13.49 12.72
C ALA A 220 0.81 -12.21 13.58
N ASN A 221 0.40 -12.35 14.85
CA ASN A 221 0.24 -11.22 15.78
C ASN A 221 1.54 -10.80 16.52
N SER A 222 2.70 -11.39 16.19
CA SER A 222 3.97 -11.13 16.88
C SER A 222 5.14 -10.98 15.90
N GLN A 223 5.10 -9.90 15.10
CA GLN A 223 6.16 -9.54 14.15
C GLN A 223 6.40 -10.61 13.08
N TYR A 224 5.32 -11.07 12.45
CA TYR A 224 5.41 -11.87 11.23
C TYR A 224 6.00 -11.03 10.10
N ARG A 225 7.01 -11.52 9.40
CA ARG A 225 7.74 -10.71 8.43
C ARG A 225 7.04 -10.78 7.08
N MET A 226 7.18 -9.71 6.30
CA MET A 226 6.68 -9.65 4.92
C MET A 226 7.10 -10.88 4.07
N VAL A 227 8.35 -11.31 4.13
CA VAL A 227 8.83 -12.49 3.37
C VAL A 227 8.12 -13.78 3.77
N GLU A 228 7.67 -13.89 5.02
CA GLU A 228 6.93 -15.07 5.49
C GLU A 228 5.50 -15.03 4.99
N TRP A 229 4.85 -13.86 5.01
CA TRP A 229 3.53 -13.68 4.39
C TRP A 229 3.55 -14.03 2.90
N ILE A 230 4.58 -13.60 2.16
CA ILE A 230 4.75 -13.94 0.75
C ILE A 230 4.80 -15.46 0.58
N SER A 231 5.66 -16.16 1.32
CA SER A 231 5.78 -17.62 1.24
C SER A 231 4.47 -18.34 1.60
N VAL A 232 3.82 -17.93 2.70
CA VAL A 232 2.53 -18.50 3.13
C VAL A 232 1.49 -18.43 2.01
N PHE A 233 1.31 -17.25 1.42
CA PHE A 233 0.26 -17.02 0.44
C PHE A 233 0.56 -17.62 -0.93
N HIS A 234 1.82 -17.59 -1.38
CA HIS A 234 2.17 -18.07 -2.72
C HIS A 234 2.42 -19.59 -2.76
N TYR A 235 2.84 -20.22 -1.66
CA TYR A 235 3.27 -21.63 -1.68
C TYR A 235 2.36 -22.57 -0.89
N TYR A 236 1.81 -22.13 0.24
CA TYR A 236 1.15 -23.05 1.18
C TYR A 236 -0.37 -22.90 1.24
N LEU A 237 -0.87 -21.66 1.18
CA LEU A 237 -2.29 -21.39 1.39
C LEU A 237 -3.19 -22.01 0.32
N GLY A 238 -2.83 -21.87 -0.96
CA GLY A 238 -3.60 -22.42 -2.08
C GLY A 238 -3.84 -23.94 -2.00
N PRO A 239 -2.79 -24.78 -1.90
CA PRO A 239 -2.94 -26.21 -1.73
C PRO A 239 -3.76 -26.61 -0.49
N TYR A 240 -3.60 -25.87 0.61
CA TYR A 240 -4.35 -26.13 1.83
C TYR A 240 -5.85 -25.84 1.65
N LEU A 241 -6.20 -24.69 1.06
CA LEU A 241 -7.59 -24.36 0.72
C LEU A 241 -8.22 -25.40 -0.20
N HIS A 242 -7.47 -25.86 -1.21
CA HIS A 242 -7.92 -26.94 -2.09
C HIS A 242 -8.19 -28.24 -1.31
N SER A 243 -7.35 -28.59 -0.34
CA SER A 243 -7.55 -29.79 0.48
C SER A 243 -8.80 -29.73 1.38
N LEU A 244 -9.24 -28.52 1.75
CA LEU A 244 -10.46 -28.29 2.51
C LEU A 244 -11.72 -28.21 1.64
N GLY A 245 -11.58 -28.19 0.31
CA GLY A 245 -12.71 -28.00 -0.60
C GLY A 245 -13.27 -26.58 -0.56
N SER A 246 -12.41 -25.57 -0.37
CA SER A 246 -12.80 -24.15 -0.32
C SER A 246 -13.64 -23.69 -1.51
N ASP A 247 -14.50 -22.70 -1.25
CA ASP A 247 -15.42 -22.15 -2.24
C ASP A 247 -14.69 -21.54 -3.44
N ARG A 248 -15.28 -21.74 -4.61
CA ARG A 248 -14.70 -21.32 -5.87
C ARG A 248 -14.57 -19.79 -5.99
N ASP A 249 -15.51 -19.02 -5.45
CA ASP A 249 -15.46 -17.56 -5.51
C ASP A 249 -14.31 -17.02 -4.67
N PHE A 250 -14.05 -17.61 -3.51
CA PHE A 250 -12.91 -17.24 -2.67
C PHE A 250 -11.59 -17.59 -3.35
N LEU A 251 -11.45 -18.82 -3.86
CA LEU A 251 -10.25 -19.24 -4.59
C LEU A 251 -9.98 -18.33 -5.79
N THR A 252 -11.02 -17.99 -6.54
CA THR A 252 -10.92 -17.08 -7.69
C THR A 252 -10.50 -15.67 -7.26
N MET A 253 -11.06 -15.14 -6.17
CA MET A 253 -10.63 -13.87 -5.60
C MET A 253 -9.14 -13.90 -5.23
N LEU A 254 -8.68 -14.95 -4.54
CA LEU A 254 -7.28 -15.10 -4.14
C LEU A 254 -6.35 -15.17 -5.36
N LEU A 255 -6.73 -15.93 -6.40
CA LEU A 255 -5.95 -16.03 -7.64
C LEU A 255 -5.83 -14.69 -8.35
N TYR A 256 -6.89 -13.89 -8.45
CA TYR A 256 -6.78 -12.53 -9.00
C TYR A 256 -5.73 -11.69 -8.27
N LEU A 257 -5.66 -11.79 -6.94
CA LEU A 257 -4.64 -11.07 -6.17
C LEU A 257 -3.23 -11.59 -6.47
N LEU A 258 -3.03 -12.91 -6.39
CA LEU A 258 -1.71 -13.52 -6.57
C LEU A 258 -1.18 -13.30 -7.99
N ASP A 259 -2.01 -13.45 -9.01
CA ASP A 259 -1.64 -13.19 -10.41
C ASP A 259 -1.29 -11.70 -10.62
N GLY A 260 -2.08 -10.80 -10.02
CA GLY A 260 -1.80 -9.37 -10.07
C GLY A 260 -0.46 -9.01 -9.42
N ILE A 261 -0.16 -9.60 -8.26
CA ILE A 261 1.12 -9.40 -7.55
C ILE A 261 2.28 -9.96 -8.35
N ALA A 262 2.19 -11.22 -8.79
CA ALA A 262 3.24 -11.89 -9.55
C ALA A 262 3.58 -11.13 -10.84
N THR A 263 2.56 -10.72 -11.59
CA THR A 263 2.73 -9.92 -12.82
C THR A 263 3.37 -8.56 -12.54
N THR A 264 2.98 -7.90 -11.44
CA THR A 264 3.52 -6.59 -11.03
C THR A 264 5.00 -6.67 -10.62
N MET A 265 5.42 -7.80 -10.04
CA MET A 265 6.74 -7.96 -9.41
C MET A 265 7.74 -8.77 -10.24
N GLN A 266 7.38 -9.15 -11.47
CA GLN A 266 8.21 -9.97 -12.34
C GLN A 266 9.58 -9.34 -12.63
N GLU A 267 10.61 -10.19 -12.74
CA GLU A 267 12.00 -9.76 -12.99
C GLU A 267 12.21 -9.04 -14.31
N PRO A 268 11.69 -9.51 -15.47
CA PRO A 268 12.03 -8.91 -16.75
C PRO A 268 11.46 -7.51 -16.97
N GLY A 269 10.67 -6.98 -16.03
CA GLY A 269 9.87 -5.77 -16.22
C GLY A 269 8.48 -6.09 -16.77
N LEU A 270 7.67 -5.04 -17.01
CA LEU A 270 6.30 -5.18 -17.46
C LEU A 270 6.14 -4.64 -18.89
N ARG A 271 5.43 -5.41 -19.72
CA ARG A 271 4.90 -4.94 -21.01
C ARG A 271 3.58 -4.20 -20.78
N GLN A 272 3.12 -3.43 -21.78
CA GLN A 272 1.81 -2.76 -21.69
C GLN A 272 0.65 -3.74 -21.49
N THR A 273 0.72 -4.92 -22.11
CA THR A 273 -0.27 -6.00 -21.92
C THR A 273 -0.32 -6.44 -20.46
N ASP A 274 0.84 -6.57 -19.82
CA ASP A 274 0.96 -6.99 -18.41
C ASP A 274 0.33 -5.96 -17.48
N VAL A 275 0.52 -4.66 -17.77
CA VAL A 275 -0.16 -3.58 -17.04
C VAL A 275 -1.69 -3.69 -17.17
N GLY A 276 -2.19 -4.08 -18.34
CA GLY A 276 -3.60 -4.41 -18.56
C GLY A 276 -4.08 -5.52 -17.64
N THR A 277 -3.34 -6.63 -17.58
CA THR A 277 -3.59 -7.78 -16.70
C THR A 277 -3.60 -7.36 -15.24
N VAL A 278 -2.58 -6.63 -14.78
CA VAL A 278 -2.48 -6.13 -13.39
C VAL A 278 -3.71 -5.30 -13.03
N ARG A 279 -4.14 -4.38 -13.91
CA ARG A 279 -5.32 -3.55 -13.67
C ARG A 279 -6.58 -4.41 -13.49
N GLN A 280 -6.77 -5.40 -14.36
CA GLN A 280 -7.93 -6.30 -14.29
C GLN A 280 -7.91 -7.15 -13.02
N SER A 281 -6.77 -7.79 -12.74
CA SER A 281 -6.55 -8.60 -11.55
C SER A 281 -6.84 -7.82 -10.26
N MET A 282 -6.28 -6.62 -10.08
CA MET A 282 -6.53 -5.80 -8.88
C MET A 282 -7.98 -5.35 -8.78
N ALA A 283 -8.61 -4.97 -9.90
CA ALA A 283 -10.02 -4.57 -9.91
C ALA A 283 -10.95 -5.73 -9.57
N HIS A 284 -10.70 -6.93 -10.12
CA HIS A 284 -11.48 -8.13 -9.84
C HIS A 284 -11.33 -8.57 -8.39
N PHE A 285 -10.10 -8.55 -7.86
CA PHE A 285 -9.85 -8.81 -6.44
C PHE A 285 -10.65 -7.85 -5.55
N CYS A 286 -10.51 -6.53 -5.71
CA CYS A 286 -11.22 -5.56 -4.88
C CYS A 286 -12.75 -5.72 -4.97
N HIS A 287 -13.26 -6.00 -6.16
CA HIS A 287 -14.69 -6.22 -6.35
C HIS A 287 -15.19 -7.50 -5.66
N ALA A 288 -14.45 -8.60 -5.79
CA ALA A 288 -14.78 -9.87 -5.14
C ALA A 288 -14.64 -9.77 -3.61
N TRP A 289 -13.60 -9.11 -3.11
CA TRP A 289 -13.44 -8.82 -1.68
C TRP A 289 -14.64 -8.07 -1.10
N GLU A 290 -15.05 -6.98 -1.75
CA GLU A 290 -16.23 -6.23 -1.30
C GLU A 290 -17.52 -7.05 -1.40
N ARG A 291 -17.65 -7.94 -2.39
CA ARG A 291 -18.82 -8.81 -2.52
C ARG A 291 -18.88 -9.84 -1.40
N LEU A 292 -17.77 -10.53 -1.14
CA LEU A 292 -17.69 -11.67 -0.22
C LEU A 292 -17.65 -11.24 1.24
N TYR A 293 -16.87 -10.20 1.57
CA TYR A 293 -16.53 -9.87 2.96
C TYR A 293 -17.17 -8.57 3.47
N ILE A 294 -17.97 -7.86 2.66
CA ILE A 294 -18.63 -6.61 3.07
C ILE A 294 -20.09 -6.60 2.64
N GLY A 295 -20.36 -6.97 1.39
CA GLY A 295 -21.69 -6.99 0.82
C GLY A 295 -22.38 -5.63 0.87
N ASP A 296 -23.57 -5.61 1.46
CA ASP A 296 -24.35 -4.39 1.70
C ASP A 296 -24.47 -4.06 3.20
N ASP A 297 -23.63 -4.71 4.03
CA ASP A 297 -23.64 -4.56 5.48
C ASP A 297 -22.74 -3.40 5.93
N ALA A 298 -23.36 -2.41 6.57
CA ALA A 298 -22.68 -1.27 7.16
C ALA A 298 -21.74 -1.66 8.32
N SER A 299 -22.04 -2.76 9.04
CA SER A 299 -21.24 -3.27 10.15
C SER A 299 -19.84 -3.71 9.68
N LEU A 300 -19.75 -4.23 8.45
CA LEU A 300 -18.52 -4.76 7.86
C LEU A 300 -17.71 -3.72 7.08
N LEU A 301 -18.16 -2.47 7.01
CA LEU A 301 -17.46 -1.39 6.28
C LEU A 301 -15.98 -1.25 6.68
N SER A 302 -15.62 -1.63 7.91
CA SER A 302 -14.23 -1.58 8.38
C SER A 302 -13.25 -2.45 7.60
N ARG A 303 -13.75 -3.40 6.82
CA ARG A 303 -12.94 -4.25 5.92
C ARG A 303 -12.59 -3.54 4.61
N ALA A 304 -13.22 -2.41 4.27
CA ALA A 304 -12.84 -1.57 3.13
C ALA A 304 -11.69 -0.60 3.47
N ARG A 305 -10.56 -1.17 3.93
CA ARG A 305 -9.36 -0.43 4.35
C ARG A 305 -8.77 0.35 3.16
N MET A 306 -8.12 1.49 3.43
CA MET A 306 -7.43 2.29 2.41
C MET A 306 -6.39 1.45 1.63
N SER A 307 -5.69 0.55 2.32
CA SER A 307 -4.69 -0.32 1.70
C SER A 307 -5.26 -1.21 0.60
N LEU A 308 -6.46 -1.77 0.79
CA LEU A 308 -7.13 -2.54 -0.26
C LEU A 308 -7.52 -1.65 -1.44
N HIS A 309 -8.01 -0.43 -1.16
CA HIS A 309 -8.28 0.55 -2.22
C HIS A 309 -7.02 0.92 -3.02
N LEU A 310 -5.85 0.96 -2.38
CA LEU A 310 -4.59 1.30 -3.05
C LEU A 310 -4.15 0.26 -4.10
N LEU A 311 -4.67 -0.97 -4.04
CA LEU A 311 -4.45 -2.00 -5.08
C LEU A 311 -4.95 -1.54 -6.45
N LEU A 312 -6.02 -0.74 -6.49
CA LEU A 312 -6.59 -0.19 -7.72
C LEU A 312 -5.69 0.83 -8.43
N HIS A 313 -4.58 1.25 -7.79
CA HIS A 313 -3.62 2.20 -8.35
C HIS A 313 -2.28 1.54 -8.71
N VAL A 314 -2.15 0.21 -8.57
CA VAL A 314 -0.91 -0.52 -8.85
C VAL A 314 -0.53 -0.41 -10.33
N ALA A 315 -1.50 -0.56 -11.24
CA ALA A 315 -1.25 -0.48 -12.67
C ALA A 315 -0.81 0.94 -13.09
N GLU A 316 -1.52 1.97 -12.64
CA GLU A 316 -1.19 3.37 -12.91
C GLU A 316 0.15 3.77 -12.29
N SER A 317 0.43 3.32 -11.06
CA SER A 317 1.74 3.50 -10.44
C SER A 317 2.83 2.86 -11.30
N THR A 318 2.63 1.65 -11.80
CA THR A 318 3.60 0.96 -12.65
C THR A 318 3.90 1.74 -13.94
N ILE A 319 2.87 2.32 -14.57
CA ILE A 319 3.05 3.15 -15.77
C ILE A 319 3.93 4.37 -15.47
N GLN A 320 3.74 4.99 -14.30
CA GLN A 320 4.33 6.29 -13.97
C GLN A 320 5.72 6.19 -13.35
N VAL A 321 5.94 5.19 -12.49
CA VAL A 321 7.21 5.02 -11.76
C VAL A 321 8.03 3.81 -12.20
N GLY A 322 7.52 3.04 -13.16
CA GLY A 322 8.12 1.79 -13.61
C GLY A 322 7.78 0.60 -12.71
N ASN A 323 8.49 -0.51 -12.91
CA ASN A 323 8.28 -1.75 -12.16
C ASN A 323 8.35 -1.52 -10.64
N MET A 324 7.33 -1.97 -9.89
CA MET A 324 7.27 -1.81 -8.44
C MET A 324 8.41 -2.52 -7.69
N ARG A 325 9.05 -3.52 -8.30
CA ARG A 325 10.30 -4.10 -7.79
C ARG A 325 11.41 -3.06 -7.69
N SER A 326 11.53 -2.18 -8.68
CA SER A 326 12.56 -1.12 -8.74
C SER A 326 12.27 0.02 -7.77
N SER A 327 11.00 0.35 -7.52
CA SER A 327 10.61 1.35 -6.52
C SER A 327 10.50 0.80 -5.09
N SER A 328 10.71 -0.51 -4.91
CA SER A 328 10.58 -1.18 -3.61
C SER A 328 11.67 -0.77 -2.63
N GLN A 329 11.33 -0.74 -1.35
CA GLN A 329 12.27 -0.35 -0.29
C GLN A 329 13.15 -1.51 0.19
N GLY A 330 12.92 -2.74 -0.30
CA GLY A 330 13.56 -3.95 0.24
C GLY A 330 15.07 -3.99 0.07
N ALA A 331 15.60 -3.46 -1.05
CA ALA A 331 17.05 -3.33 -1.22
C ALA A 331 17.66 -2.34 -0.21
N CYS A 332 17.01 -1.18 -0.05
CA CYS A 332 17.42 -0.17 0.93
C CYS A 332 17.34 -0.71 2.37
N GLU A 333 16.26 -1.41 2.73
CA GLU A 333 16.10 -2.02 4.05
C GLU A 333 17.14 -3.08 4.33
N ARG A 334 17.45 -3.95 3.36
CA ARG A 334 18.53 -4.95 3.48
C ARG A 334 19.88 -4.29 3.67
N LEU A 335 20.18 -3.24 2.89
CA LEU A 335 21.42 -2.48 3.05
C LEU A 335 21.52 -1.84 4.43
N ILE A 336 20.47 -1.15 4.89
CA ILE A 336 20.40 -0.55 6.23
C ILE A 336 20.57 -1.62 7.31
N GLY A 337 19.91 -2.77 7.17
CA GLY A 337 20.03 -3.89 8.10
C GLY A 337 21.45 -4.43 8.17
N SER A 338 22.11 -4.56 7.02
CA SER A 338 23.50 -5.02 6.94
C SER A 338 24.47 -4.00 7.55
N VAL A 339 24.34 -2.71 7.22
CA VAL A 339 25.12 -1.63 7.83
C VAL A 339 24.92 -1.58 9.35
N LYS A 340 23.68 -1.73 9.83
CA LYS A 340 23.39 -1.79 11.28
C LYS A 340 24.08 -2.98 11.95
N SER A 341 24.16 -4.13 11.28
CA SER A 341 24.89 -5.30 11.80
C SER A 341 26.38 -5.00 11.94
N ASP A 342 26.99 -4.38 10.94
CA ASP A 342 28.41 -4.04 10.94
C ASP A 342 28.76 -3.02 12.04
N LEU A 343 27.86 -2.05 12.27
CA LEU A 343 27.99 -1.04 13.32
C LEU A 343 27.84 -1.60 14.75
N ARG A 344 27.26 -2.80 14.92
CA ARG A 344 27.18 -3.47 16.24
C ARG A 344 28.54 -4.01 16.70
N SER A 345 29.53 -4.13 15.81
CA SER A 345 30.90 -4.52 16.19
C SER A 345 31.53 -3.45 17.08
N ARG A 346 31.65 -3.70 18.38
CA ARG A 346 32.25 -2.75 19.34
C ARG A 346 33.75 -2.54 19.15
N LYS A 347 34.46 -3.47 18.49
CA LYS A 347 35.93 -3.44 18.34
C LYS A 347 36.43 -2.58 17.18
N ALA A 348 35.65 -2.42 16.09
CA ALA A 348 36.12 -1.70 14.90
C ALA A 348 34.96 -1.17 14.04
N ARG A 349 34.09 -0.32 14.61
CA ARG A 349 32.85 0.19 13.99
C ARG A 349 33.06 0.81 12.60
N TYR A 350 34.16 1.56 12.43
CA TYR A 350 34.45 2.28 11.19
C TYR A 350 35.29 1.45 10.20
N ALA A 351 36.19 0.59 10.67
CA ALA A 351 37.04 -0.22 9.79
C ALA A 351 36.25 -1.25 8.96
N ASN A 352 35.13 -1.75 9.50
CA ASN A 352 34.23 -2.63 8.75
C ASN A 352 33.40 -1.88 7.71
N LEU A 353 33.07 -0.61 7.96
CA LEU A 353 32.34 0.23 7.02
C LEU A 353 33.23 0.59 5.81
N VAL A 354 34.48 0.99 6.09
CA VAL A 354 35.46 1.40 5.07
C VAL A 354 35.85 0.26 4.14
N ARG A 355 36.02 -0.96 4.67
CA ARG A 355 36.31 -2.18 3.88
C ARG A 355 35.23 -2.58 2.88
N ARG A 356 34.05 -1.96 2.95
CA ARG A 356 32.90 -2.28 2.11
C ARG A 356 32.65 -1.26 1.00
N THR A 357 33.20 -0.05 1.17
CA THR A 357 33.07 1.08 0.23
C THR A 357 34.27 1.25 -0.69
N LEU A 358 35.41 0.66 -0.33
CA LEU A 358 36.60 0.48 -1.16
C LEU A 358 36.61 -0.97 -1.65
#